data_AF-A0A150LBG0-F1
#
_entry.id   AF-A0A150LBG0-F1
#
_cell.length_a   1.000
_cell.length_b   1.000
_cell.length_c   1.000
_cell.angle_alpha   90.00
_cell.angle_beta   90.00
_cell.angle_gamma   90.00
#
_symmetry.space_group_name_H-M   'P 1'
#
loop_
_entity.id
_entity.type
_entity.pdbx_description
1 polymer ?
#
loop_
_entity_poly.entity_id
_entity_poly.type
_entity_poly.pdbx_seq_one_letter_code
_entity_poly.pdbx_strand_id
1 'polypeptide(L)'
;MINGFFRRGACKRATPAARAFLFEIFRFPFLTVKDGRWKKCSRQPMIFIRKRRGVGHPYTIARGIRKREEKTKMSLEVISERFRRFAIRECRDSSELYEQLALNIAEDDELLRLASAARSGQPIPNLLFGAVHYLLLKGYRHELREFYGSIVDQPRNPQHAFPYFRDFCIHYQEDITAMLTSKLVQTNEVRRCAYLYPSFCFIYNIAKKPLSLIEIGTSAGLQLAWDKYRYDYGLHETYGNPHSNVVITSEICGERLPFLLPKSPPAYDSPIGKITVIAVPFPLLFTFLWHMMHEP
;
A
#
# COMPACT_ATOMS: atom_id res chain seq x y z
N MET A 1 33.63 -22.17 -19.20
CA MET A 1 34.53 -21.80 -18.08
C MET A 1 34.42 -20.29 -17.95
N ILE A 2 33.79 -19.70 -16.93
CA ILE A 2 34.06 -19.83 -15.50
C ILE A 2 32.72 -19.88 -14.75
N ASN A 3 32.51 -21.00 -14.07
CA ASN A 3 31.58 -21.13 -12.96
C ASN A 3 32.22 -20.53 -11.71
N GLY A 4 31.41 -19.87 -10.88
CA GLY A 4 31.68 -19.74 -9.45
C GLY A 4 32.16 -18.38 -8.99
N PHE A 5 31.24 -17.56 -8.49
CA PHE A 5 31.49 -16.69 -7.34
C PHE A 5 30.17 -16.33 -6.63
N PHE A 6 29.42 -17.35 -6.18
CA PHE A 6 28.42 -17.15 -5.12
C PHE A 6 29.11 -17.31 -3.76
N ARG A 7 29.72 -16.23 -3.26
CA ARG A 7 30.02 -16.16 -1.82
C ARG A 7 28.77 -15.70 -1.07
N ARG A 8 28.22 -16.65 -0.32
CA ARG A 8 27.23 -16.45 0.74
C ARG A 8 27.79 -15.45 1.75
N GLY A 9 27.31 -14.20 1.75
CA GLY A 9 27.87 -13.21 2.68
C GLY A 9 27.09 -11.90 2.90
N ALA A 10 26.19 -11.49 2.01
CA ALA A 10 25.57 -10.16 2.11
C ALA A 10 24.19 -10.11 2.81
N CYS A 11 23.60 -11.25 3.18
CA CYS A 11 22.25 -11.29 3.78
C CYS A 11 22.26 -11.07 5.31
N LYS A 12 23.26 -10.39 5.88
CA LYS A 12 23.32 -10.09 7.34
C LYS A 12 23.19 -8.60 7.69
N ARG A 13 23.11 -7.69 6.72
CA ARG A 13 23.05 -6.23 6.95
C ARG A 13 21.75 -5.55 6.47
N ALA A 14 20.71 -6.32 6.12
CA ALA A 14 19.41 -5.76 5.76
C ALA A 14 18.50 -5.62 6.99
N THR A 15 17.83 -4.48 7.12
CA THR A 15 16.81 -4.26 8.15
C THR A 15 15.65 -5.26 7.99
N PRO A 16 14.93 -5.63 9.07
CA PRO A 16 13.80 -6.55 9.00
C PRO A 16 12.71 -6.15 7.98
N ALA A 17 12.54 -4.85 7.74
CA ALA A 17 11.60 -4.31 6.75
C ALA A 17 11.98 -4.65 5.30
N ALA A 18 13.28 -4.60 4.95
CA ALA A 18 13.77 -4.98 3.63
C ALA A 18 13.63 -6.49 3.36
N ARG A 19 13.73 -7.32 4.41
CA ARG A 19 13.52 -8.78 4.32
C ARG A 19 12.06 -9.17 4.08
N ALA A 20 11.12 -8.42 4.66
CA ALA A 20 9.69 -8.66 4.45
C ALA A 20 9.23 -8.27 3.03
N PHE A 21 9.76 -7.15 2.51
CA PHE A 21 9.40 -6.64 1.18
C PHE A 21 9.85 -7.56 0.03
N LEU A 22 11.02 -8.20 0.17
CA LEU A 22 11.51 -9.16 -0.82
C LEU A 22 10.76 -10.49 -0.80
N PHE A 23 10.18 -10.92 0.32
CA PHE A 23 9.55 -12.25 0.40
C PHE A 23 8.13 -12.30 -0.18
N GLU A 24 7.43 -11.17 -0.28
CA GLU A 24 6.04 -11.11 -0.74
C GLU A 24 5.90 -10.98 -2.28
N ILE A 25 6.96 -10.55 -2.97
CA ILE A 25 6.97 -10.37 -4.43
C ILE A 25 7.18 -11.70 -5.20
N PHE A 26 7.74 -12.75 -4.59
CA PHE A 26 8.17 -13.96 -5.32
C PHE A 26 7.18 -15.14 -5.35
N ARG A 27 5.88 -14.91 -5.15
CA ARG A 27 4.88 -16.01 -5.21
C ARG A 27 4.02 -16.05 -6.47
N PHE A 28 4.44 -15.40 -7.55
CA PHE A 28 3.76 -15.50 -8.85
C PHE A 28 4.50 -16.45 -9.80
N PRO A 29 3.80 -17.40 -10.45
CA PRO A 29 4.41 -18.22 -11.49
C PRO A 29 4.73 -17.35 -12.71
N PHE A 30 5.96 -17.49 -13.24
CA PHE A 30 6.43 -16.82 -14.45
C PHE A 30 5.50 -17.09 -15.63
N LEU A 31 4.89 -16.04 -16.15
CA LEU A 31 4.11 -16.03 -17.39
C LEU A 31 4.87 -15.21 -18.42
N THR A 32 5.17 -15.81 -19.57
CA THR A 32 5.72 -15.09 -20.73
C THR A 32 4.64 -15.00 -21.80
N VAL A 33 4.56 -13.84 -22.46
CA VAL A 33 3.66 -13.61 -23.59
C VAL A 33 4.42 -13.92 -24.87
N LYS A 34 3.95 -14.90 -25.63
CA LYS A 34 4.39 -15.15 -27.01
C LYS A 34 3.14 -15.20 -27.88
N ASP A 35 3.09 -14.37 -28.92
CA ASP A 35 2.00 -14.29 -29.90
C ASP A 35 0.61 -14.04 -29.29
N GLY A 36 0.54 -13.12 -28.30
CA GLY A 36 -0.72 -12.71 -27.68
C GLY A 36 -1.42 -13.78 -26.82
N ARG A 37 -0.76 -14.92 -26.54
CA ARG A 37 -1.26 -15.97 -25.64
C ARG A 37 -0.36 -16.18 -24.43
N TRP A 38 -0.98 -16.29 -23.26
CA TRP A 38 -0.32 -16.59 -22.00
C TRP A 38 0.16 -18.05 -21.97
N LYS A 39 1.46 -18.28 -21.79
CA LYS A 39 2.02 -19.63 -21.59
C LYS A 39 2.77 -19.74 -20.26
N LYS A 40 2.58 -20.87 -19.59
CA LYS A 40 3.26 -21.24 -18.34
C LYS A 40 4.69 -21.69 -18.64
N CYS A 41 5.69 -21.07 -18.02
CA CYS A 41 7.09 -21.44 -18.22
C CYS A 41 7.40 -22.76 -17.48
N SER A 42 7.75 -23.83 -18.22
CA SER A 42 7.85 -25.20 -17.70
C SER A 42 9.29 -25.72 -17.52
N ARG A 43 10.23 -24.88 -17.05
CA ARG A 43 11.61 -25.35 -16.79
C ARG A 43 12.19 -24.78 -15.51
N GLN A 44 11.91 -25.46 -14.39
CA GLN A 44 12.82 -25.72 -13.26
C GLN A 44 12.19 -26.82 -12.37
N PRO A 45 12.97 -27.77 -11.81
CA PRO A 45 12.42 -28.86 -11.00
C PRO A 45 11.93 -28.33 -9.63
N MET A 46 10.63 -28.44 -9.40
CA MET A 46 9.99 -28.16 -8.11
C MET A 46 10.17 -29.34 -7.15
N ILE A 47 10.88 -29.15 -6.04
CA ILE A 47 10.92 -30.11 -4.93
C ILE A 47 9.59 -30.01 -4.17
N PHE A 48 8.76 -31.06 -4.22
CA PHE A 48 7.54 -31.18 -3.43
C PHE A 48 7.84 -31.83 -2.07
N ILE A 49 7.63 -31.10 -0.96
CA ILE A 49 7.55 -31.71 0.37
C ILE A 49 6.07 -31.95 0.69
N ARG A 50 5.65 -33.22 0.64
CA ARG A 50 4.27 -33.68 0.92
C ARG A 50 4.12 -33.93 2.42
N LYS A 51 3.32 -33.13 3.13
CA LYS A 51 2.97 -33.39 4.54
C LYS A 51 2.05 -34.62 4.59
N ARG A 52 2.49 -35.71 5.26
CA ARG A 52 1.64 -36.90 5.50
C ARG A 52 0.42 -36.48 6.34
N ARG A 53 -0.80 -36.81 5.89
CA ARG A 53 -2.00 -36.71 6.73
C ARG A 53 -1.99 -37.89 7.71
N GLY A 54 -1.91 -37.60 9.00
CA GLY A 54 -2.23 -38.58 10.03
C GLY A 54 -3.74 -38.83 10.06
N VAL A 55 -4.14 -40.09 10.17
CA VAL A 55 -5.53 -40.53 10.28
C VAL A 55 -6.00 -40.25 11.71
N GLY A 56 -6.99 -39.38 11.89
CA GLY A 56 -7.58 -39.04 13.18
C GLY A 56 -8.94 -39.70 13.39
N HIS A 57 -9.13 -40.31 14.56
CA HIS A 57 -10.29 -41.07 15.02
C HIS A 57 -11.55 -40.17 15.22
N PRO A 58 -12.78 -40.68 14.99
CA PRO A 58 -14.00 -39.86 14.88
C PRO A 58 -14.46 -39.12 16.16
N TYR A 59 -13.87 -39.38 17.33
CA TYR A 59 -14.29 -38.77 18.60
C TYR A 59 -13.70 -37.36 18.87
N THR A 60 -12.74 -36.86 18.07
CA THR A 60 -12.11 -35.54 18.27
C THR A 60 -12.84 -34.40 17.53
N ILE A 61 -13.83 -34.72 16.70
CA ILE A 61 -14.49 -33.74 15.82
C ILE A 61 -15.48 -32.85 16.61
N ALA A 62 -16.18 -33.39 17.61
CA ALA A 62 -17.22 -32.66 18.35
C ALA A 62 -16.70 -31.54 19.28
N ARG A 63 -15.49 -31.69 19.86
CA ARG A 63 -14.81 -30.59 20.59
C ARG A 63 -14.19 -29.56 19.64
N GLY A 64 -13.76 -30.01 18.46
CA GLY A 64 -13.26 -29.13 17.41
C GLY A 64 -14.33 -28.24 16.80
N ILE A 65 -15.58 -28.72 16.69
CA ILE A 65 -16.72 -27.96 16.15
C ILE A 65 -17.16 -26.85 17.12
N ARG A 66 -17.31 -27.14 18.43
CA ARG A 66 -17.63 -26.11 19.43
C ARG A 66 -16.56 -25.00 19.53
N LYS A 67 -15.28 -25.34 19.32
CA LYS A 67 -14.17 -24.36 19.23
C LYS A 67 -14.07 -23.65 17.87
N ARG A 68 -14.78 -24.13 16.83
CA ARG A 68 -14.80 -23.52 15.48
C ARG A 68 -15.95 -22.55 15.29
N GLU A 69 -17.03 -22.72 16.07
CA GLU A 69 -18.23 -21.86 16.03
C GLU A 69 -18.11 -20.64 16.95
N GLU A 70 -17.21 -20.67 17.95
CA GLU A 70 -16.52 -19.47 18.43
C GLU A 70 -15.60 -18.94 17.32
N LYS A 71 -16.19 -18.30 16.29
CA LYS A 71 -15.47 -17.35 15.45
C LYS A 71 -14.69 -16.45 16.38
N THR A 72 -13.36 -16.54 16.32
CA THR A 72 -12.42 -15.92 17.23
C THR A 72 -12.62 -14.40 17.17
N LYS A 73 -13.50 -13.88 18.02
CA LYS A 73 -13.69 -12.45 18.22
C LYS A 73 -12.33 -11.97 18.72
N MET A 74 -11.67 -11.14 17.91
CA MET A 74 -10.35 -10.65 18.26
C MET A 74 -10.47 -9.92 19.59
N SER A 75 -9.59 -10.24 20.54
CA SER A 75 -9.64 -9.62 21.86
C SER A 75 -9.38 -8.12 21.72
N LEU A 76 -9.95 -7.32 22.63
CA LEU A 76 -9.81 -5.85 22.57
C LEU A 76 -8.33 -5.44 22.70
N GLU A 77 -7.53 -6.22 23.44
CA GLU A 77 -6.09 -6.00 23.57
C GLU A 77 -5.36 -6.08 22.23
N VAL A 78 -5.75 -7.02 21.36
CA VAL A 78 -5.16 -7.15 20.02
C VAL A 78 -5.56 -5.98 19.12
N ILE A 79 -6.78 -5.46 19.24
CA ILE A 79 -7.24 -4.29 18.49
C ILE A 79 -6.52 -3.04 19.00
N SER A 80 -6.43 -2.87 20.32
CA SER A 80 -5.69 -1.79 20.99
C SER A 80 -4.25 -1.74 20.50
N GLU A 81 -3.54 -2.87 20.51
CA GLU A 81 -2.15 -2.92 20.03
C GLU A 81 -2.01 -2.61 18.54
N ARG A 82 -3.01 -2.92 17.72
CA ARG A 82 -3.03 -2.51 16.30
C ARG A 82 -3.11 -0.99 16.17
N PHE A 83 -3.91 -0.32 16.99
CA PHE A 83 -3.99 1.15 16.99
C PHE A 83 -2.69 1.78 17.50
N ARG A 84 -2.09 1.28 18.60
CA ARG A 84 -0.78 1.75 19.07
C ARG A 84 0.29 1.61 17.99
N ARG A 85 0.34 0.44 17.33
CA ARG A 85 1.29 0.20 16.24
C ARG A 85 1.03 1.12 15.04
N PHE A 86 -0.24 1.34 14.67
CA PHE A 86 -0.61 2.24 13.58
C PHE A 86 -0.15 3.67 13.87
N ALA A 87 -0.38 4.17 15.08
CA ALA A 87 0.08 5.49 15.52
C ALA A 87 1.59 5.65 15.32
N ILE A 88 2.37 4.69 15.83
CA ILE A 88 3.84 4.76 15.82
C ILE A 88 4.44 4.50 14.43
N ARG A 89 3.88 3.58 13.65
CA ARG A 89 4.48 3.10 12.40
C ARG A 89 3.99 3.83 11.16
N GLU A 90 2.76 4.33 11.17
CA GLU A 90 2.12 4.91 9.99
C GLU A 90 1.85 6.42 10.16
N CYS A 91 1.51 6.88 11.37
CA CYS A 91 1.11 8.28 11.60
C CYS A 91 2.21 9.18 12.12
N ARG A 92 3.15 8.66 12.90
CA ARG A 92 4.26 9.45 13.43
C ARG A 92 5.00 10.16 12.29
N ASP A 93 5.22 11.45 12.48
CA ASP A 93 5.87 12.36 11.53
C ASP A 93 5.10 12.56 10.20
N SER A 94 3.93 11.94 10.02
CA SER A 94 3.12 12.02 8.81
C SER A 94 1.74 12.65 9.03
N SER A 95 1.11 12.40 10.18
CA SER A 95 -0.19 12.94 10.55
C SER A 95 -0.38 12.94 12.07
N GLU A 96 -0.20 14.12 12.69
CA GLU A 96 -0.42 14.32 14.12
C GLU A 96 -1.86 13.96 14.53
N LEU A 97 -2.86 14.30 13.69
CA LEU A 97 -4.26 13.97 13.95
C LEU A 97 -4.49 12.47 14.10
N TYR A 98 -4.06 11.66 13.13
CA TYR A 98 -4.29 10.22 13.21
C TYR A 98 -3.40 9.55 14.25
N GLU A 99 -2.22 10.09 14.55
CA GLU A 99 -1.39 9.61 15.66
C GLU A 99 -2.13 9.79 17.00
N GLN A 100 -2.62 11.00 17.28
CA GLN A 100 -3.36 11.30 18.51
C GLN A 100 -4.64 10.47 18.63
N LEU A 101 -5.45 10.42 17.57
CA LEU A 101 -6.68 9.62 17.58
C LEU A 101 -6.39 8.14 17.81
N ALA A 102 -5.40 7.56 17.13
CA ALA A 102 -5.08 6.15 17.28
C ALA A 102 -4.57 5.80 18.69
N LEU A 103 -3.74 6.66 19.30
CA LEU A 103 -3.29 6.45 20.68
C LEU A 103 -4.45 6.50 21.68
N ASN A 104 -5.37 7.47 21.54
CA ASN A 104 -6.53 7.56 22.43
C ASN A 104 -7.53 6.41 22.21
N ILE A 105 -7.78 5.99 20.96
CA ILE A 105 -8.64 4.83 20.66
C ILE A 105 -8.08 3.55 21.27
N ALA A 106 -6.75 3.40 21.34
CA ALA A 106 -6.13 2.23 21.95
C ALA A 106 -6.46 2.06 23.44
N GLU A 107 -6.92 3.12 24.11
CA GLU A 107 -7.32 3.13 25.52
C GLU A 107 -8.85 3.23 25.72
N ASP A 108 -9.65 3.24 24.65
CA ASP A 108 -11.12 3.36 24.72
C ASP A 108 -11.84 2.05 24.32
N ASP A 109 -12.32 1.32 25.33
CA ASP A 109 -13.01 0.04 25.17
C ASP A 109 -14.22 0.08 24.23
N GLU A 110 -14.96 1.20 24.20
CA GLU A 110 -16.17 1.33 23.40
C GLU A 110 -15.83 1.47 21.91
N LEU A 111 -14.84 2.30 21.59
CA LEU A 111 -14.32 2.43 20.24
C LEU A 111 -13.59 1.17 19.77
N LEU A 112 -12.88 0.46 20.66
CA LEU A 112 -12.28 -0.84 20.34
C LEU A 112 -13.35 -1.90 20.00
N ARG A 113 -14.48 -1.90 20.72
CA ARG A 113 -15.63 -2.78 20.42
C ARG A 113 -16.27 -2.41 19.08
N LEU A 114 -16.46 -1.13 18.78
CA LEU A 114 -16.94 -0.67 17.47
C LEU A 114 -15.98 -1.15 16.36
N ALA A 115 -14.69 -0.90 16.52
CA ALA A 115 -13.66 -1.31 15.56
C ALA A 115 -13.59 -2.84 15.35
N SER A 116 -14.02 -3.63 16.34
CA SER A 116 -14.09 -5.10 16.25
C SER A 116 -15.11 -5.62 15.22
N ALA A 117 -16.02 -4.76 14.74
CA ALA A 117 -16.95 -5.10 13.66
C ALA A 117 -16.26 -5.31 12.30
N ALA A 118 -15.02 -4.85 12.16
CA ALA A 118 -14.24 -5.00 10.94
C ALA A 118 -14.03 -6.48 10.57
N ARG A 119 -14.12 -6.79 9.26
CA ARG A 119 -13.90 -8.14 8.75
C ARG A 119 -12.47 -8.63 9.06
N SER A 120 -12.33 -9.94 9.33
CA SER A 120 -11.02 -10.56 9.56
C SER A 120 -10.05 -10.30 8.40
N GLY A 121 -8.80 -9.99 8.75
CA GLY A 121 -7.74 -9.66 7.80
C GLY A 121 -7.71 -8.21 7.30
N GLN A 122 -8.70 -7.37 7.66
CA GLN A 122 -8.66 -5.95 7.29
C GLN A 122 -7.73 -5.13 8.20
N PRO A 123 -7.11 -4.06 7.67
CA PRO A 123 -6.41 -3.06 8.47
C PRO A 123 -7.44 -2.20 9.22
N ILE A 124 -7.73 -2.60 10.46
CA ILE A 124 -8.81 -2.02 11.27
C ILE A 124 -8.70 -0.49 11.43
N PRO A 125 -7.53 0.09 11.77
CA PRO A 125 -7.42 1.54 11.93
C PRO A 125 -7.80 2.29 10.65
N ASN A 126 -7.24 1.89 9.49
CA ASN A 126 -7.53 2.51 8.20
C ASN A 126 -9.01 2.41 7.84
N LEU A 127 -9.66 1.28 8.17
CA LEU A 127 -11.09 1.10 7.88
C LEU A 127 -11.96 2.00 8.76
N LEU A 128 -11.67 2.11 10.05
CA LEU A 128 -12.40 3.01 10.96
C LEU A 128 -12.22 4.47 10.57
N PHE A 129 -10.98 4.92 10.40
CA PHE A 129 -10.70 6.30 10.02
C PHE A 129 -11.25 6.65 8.65
N GLY A 130 -11.12 5.74 7.68
CA GLY A 130 -11.72 5.90 6.36
C GLY A 130 -13.25 5.97 6.44
N ALA A 131 -13.87 5.20 7.32
CA ALA A 131 -15.32 5.23 7.50
C ALA A 131 -15.81 6.57 8.05
N VAL A 132 -15.17 7.06 9.12
CA VAL A 132 -15.50 8.35 9.72
C VAL A 132 -15.30 9.49 8.73
N HIS A 133 -14.14 9.53 8.06
CA HIS A 133 -13.83 10.58 7.10
C HIS A 133 -14.80 10.56 5.90
N TYR A 134 -15.17 9.38 5.41
CA TYR A 134 -16.17 9.25 4.35
C TYR A 134 -17.53 9.84 4.74
N LEU A 135 -18.02 9.57 5.96
CA LEU A 135 -19.30 10.12 6.42
C LEU A 135 -19.25 11.66 6.55
N LEU A 136 -18.13 12.20 7.05
CA LEU A 136 -17.92 13.66 7.09
C LEU A 136 -17.93 14.28 5.69
N LEU A 137 -17.30 13.63 4.71
CA LEU A 137 -17.31 14.05 3.29
C LEU A 137 -18.69 13.90 2.64
N LYS A 138 -19.51 12.94 3.10
CA LYS A 138 -20.91 12.79 2.69
C LYS A 138 -21.84 13.88 3.22
N GLY A 139 -21.33 14.79 4.05
CA GLY A 139 -22.07 15.96 4.53
C GLY A 139 -22.67 15.80 5.93
N TYR A 140 -22.32 14.74 6.67
CA TYR A 140 -22.73 14.59 8.06
C TYR A 140 -22.27 15.81 8.86
N ARG A 141 -23.18 16.43 9.61
CA ARG A 141 -22.89 17.66 10.35
C ARG A 141 -22.38 17.29 11.74
N HIS A 142 -21.12 17.63 12.01
CA HIS A 142 -20.48 17.42 13.30
C HIS A 142 -19.24 18.29 13.42
N GLU A 143 -18.92 18.75 14.64
CA GLU A 143 -17.73 19.59 14.89
C GLU A 143 -16.40 18.87 14.62
N LEU A 144 -16.41 17.53 14.58
CA LEU A 144 -15.24 16.73 14.21
C LEU A 144 -14.67 17.15 12.84
N ARG A 145 -15.51 17.63 11.91
CA ARG A 145 -15.07 18.15 10.60
C ARG A 145 -13.97 19.19 10.73
N GLU A 146 -14.03 20.03 11.76
CA GLU A 146 -13.13 21.17 11.95
C GLU A 146 -11.68 20.75 12.21
N PHE A 147 -11.39 19.45 12.40
CA PHE A 147 -10.03 18.94 12.55
C PHE A 147 -9.43 18.39 11.25
N TYR A 148 -10.21 18.26 10.17
CA TYR A 148 -9.78 17.66 8.92
C TYR A 148 -9.38 18.73 7.89
N GLY A 149 -8.08 18.92 7.68
CA GLY A 149 -7.54 19.84 6.67
C GLY A 149 -7.91 19.49 5.22
N SER A 150 -8.43 18.29 4.98
CA SER A 150 -9.03 17.89 3.69
C SER A 150 -10.45 18.42 3.47
N ILE A 151 -11.08 18.98 4.50
CA ILE A 151 -12.46 19.48 4.47
C ILE A 151 -12.51 20.98 4.76
N VAL A 152 -11.63 21.47 5.64
CA VAL A 152 -11.55 22.88 6.04
C VAL A 152 -10.15 23.44 5.79
N ASP A 153 -10.05 24.72 5.46
CA ASP A 153 -8.76 25.37 5.16
C ASP A 153 -7.88 25.55 6.42
N GLN A 154 -8.51 25.78 7.57
CA GLN A 154 -7.82 26.03 8.85
C GLN A 154 -8.30 25.03 9.90
N PRO A 155 -7.71 23.81 9.95
CA PRO A 155 -8.11 22.81 10.92
C PRO A 155 -7.73 23.22 12.35
N ARG A 156 -8.58 22.88 13.31
CA ARG A 156 -8.33 23.02 14.77
C ARG A 156 -7.16 22.12 15.20
N ASN A 157 -6.57 22.44 16.35
CA ASN A 157 -5.42 21.70 16.90
C ASN A 157 -5.77 20.20 17.12
N PRO A 158 -5.06 19.27 16.45
CA PRO A 158 -5.34 17.84 16.52
C PRO A 158 -5.32 17.20 17.93
N GLN A 159 -4.58 17.79 18.87
CA GLN A 159 -4.50 17.30 20.26
C GLN A 159 -5.85 17.31 20.99
N HIS A 160 -6.80 18.14 20.52
CA HIS A 160 -8.14 18.25 21.09
C HIS A 160 -9.21 17.48 20.29
N ALA A 161 -8.82 16.71 19.28
CA ALA A 161 -9.77 16.06 18.36
C ALA A 161 -10.50 14.87 18.97
N PHE A 162 -9.88 14.17 19.93
CA PHE A 162 -10.38 12.88 20.42
C PHE A 162 -11.81 12.93 21.00
N PRO A 163 -12.19 13.88 21.86
CA PRO A 163 -13.56 13.96 22.37
C PRO A 163 -14.61 14.06 21.24
N TYR A 164 -14.34 14.87 20.21
CA TYR A 164 -15.22 15.01 19.05
C TYR A 164 -15.22 13.76 18.17
N PHE A 165 -14.08 13.08 18.07
CA PHE A 165 -13.99 11.83 17.31
C PHE A 165 -14.80 10.72 17.98
N ARG A 166 -14.66 10.60 19.30
CA ARG A 166 -15.43 9.65 20.10
C ARG A 166 -16.93 9.94 20.00
N ASP A 167 -17.33 11.19 20.22
CA ASP A 167 -18.74 11.60 20.13
C ASP A 167 -19.34 11.27 18.76
N PHE A 168 -18.64 11.61 17.67
CA PHE A 168 -19.06 11.24 16.31
C PHE A 168 -19.21 9.74 16.13
N CYS A 169 -18.24 8.94 16.61
CA CYS A 169 -18.26 7.50 16.48
C CYS A 169 -19.44 6.85 17.20
N ILE A 170 -19.80 7.37 18.38
CA ILE A 170 -20.94 6.87 19.15
C ILE A 170 -22.26 7.35 18.53
N HIS A 171 -22.34 8.62 18.16
CA HIS A 171 -23.54 9.20 17.56
C HIS A 171 -23.91 8.51 16.23
N TYR A 172 -22.92 8.20 15.39
CA TYR A 172 -23.11 7.56 14.08
C TYR A 172 -22.66 6.09 14.05
N GLN A 173 -22.75 5.40 15.20
CA GLN A 173 -22.21 4.05 15.38
C GLN A 173 -22.78 3.02 14.40
N GLU A 174 -24.08 3.09 14.10
CA GLU A 174 -24.76 2.16 13.18
C GLU A 174 -24.20 2.27 11.75
N ASP A 175 -24.09 3.49 11.24
CA ASP A 175 -23.54 3.76 9.90
C ASP A 175 -22.07 3.35 9.79
N ILE A 176 -21.28 3.65 10.82
CA ILE A 176 -19.87 3.24 10.88
C ILE A 176 -19.78 1.70 10.91
N THR A 177 -20.59 1.03 11.72
CA THR A 177 -20.62 -0.44 11.80
C THR A 177 -20.99 -1.07 10.45
N ALA A 178 -21.99 -0.51 9.75
CA ALA A 178 -22.38 -0.96 8.42
C ALA A 178 -21.22 -0.84 7.41
N MET A 179 -20.40 0.22 7.52
CA MET A 179 -19.22 0.38 6.69
C MET A 179 -18.09 -0.59 7.07
N LEU A 180 -17.78 -0.74 8.36
CA LEU A 180 -16.75 -1.67 8.86
C LEU A 180 -17.02 -3.12 8.44
N THR A 181 -18.30 -3.50 8.37
CA THR A 181 -18.72 -4.87 8.01
C THR A 181 -18.81 -5.10 6.50
N SER A 182 -19.13 -4.08 5.71
CA SER A 182 -19.37 -4.22 4.25
C SER A 182 -18.19 -3.82 3.36
N LYS A 183 -17.34 -2.90 3.82
CA LYS A 183 -16.26 -2.32 3.00
C LYS A 183 -14.93 -3.06 3.22
N LEU A 184 -14.04 -2.88 2.25
CA LEU A 184 -12.67 -3.40 2.28
C LEU A 184 -11.71 -2.24 2.06
N VAL A 185 -10.59 -2.24 2.77
CA VAL A 185 -9.50 -1.33 2.50
C VAL A 185 -8.71 -1.87 1.31
N GLN A 186 -8.47 -1.02 0.32
CA GLN A 186 -7.59 -1.28 -0.81
C GLN A 186 -6.60 -0.13 -0.90
N THR A 187 -5.33 -0.40 -0.58
CA THR A 187 -4.32 0.65 -0.47
C THR A 187 -3.85 1.08 -1.85
N ASN A 188 -4.33 2.23 -2.32
CA ASN A 188 -3.75 2.95 -3.45
C ASN A 188 -2.95 4.14 -2.89
N GLU A 189 -1.66 4.22 -3.21
CA GLU A 189 -0.74 5.20 -2.64
C GLU A 189 -0.08 5.94 -3.81
N VAL A 190 -0.45 7.21 -3.98
CA VAL A 190 -0.05 8.03 -5.13
C VAL A 190 1.44 8.37 -5.09
N ARG A 191 2.06 8.48 -3.90
CA ARG A 191 3.48 8.78 -3.74
C ARG A 191 4.38 7.69 -4.33
N ARG A 192 3.89 6.47 -4.57
CA ARG A 192 4.62 5.46 -5.37
C ARG A 192 5.02 5.97 -6.75
N CYS A 193 4.26 6.91 -7.31
CA CYS A 193 4.64 7.55 -8.57
C CYS A 193 5.95 8.33 -8.45
N ALA A 194 6.37 8.76 -7.25
CA ALA A 194 7.66 9.46 -7.03
C ALA A 194 8.86 8.63 -7.49
N TYR A 195 8.88 7.32 -7.24
CA TYR A 195 9.98 6.46 -7.71
C TYR A 195 9.70 5.80 -9.06
N LEU A 196 8.44 5.75 -9.52
CA LEU A 196 8.09 5.24 -10.84
C LEU A 196 8.38 6.25 -11.96
N TYR A 197 8.12 7.53 -11.73
CA TYR A 197 8.28 8.58 -12.74
C TYR A 197 9.70 8.64 -13.35
N PRO A 198 10.80 8.57 -12.55
CA PRO A 198 12.15 8.54 -13.12
C PRO A 198 12.41 7.27 -13.94
N SER A 199 11.82 6.14 -13.55
CA SER A 199 11.92 4.90 -14.31
C SER A 199 11.24 5.03 -15.67
N PHE A 200 10.08 5.70 -15.73
CA PHE A 200 9.39 5.98 -16.99
C PHE A 200 10.17 6.96 -17.88
N CYS A 201 10.78 7.99 -17.30
CA CYS A 201 11.67 8.90 -18.02
C CYS A 201 12.84 8.16 -18.66
N PHE A 202 13.48 7.26 -17.90
CA PHE A 202 14.58 6.43 -18.39
C PHE A 202 14.14 5.48 -19.51
N ILE A 203 13.02 4.77 -19.33
CA ILE A 203 12.47 3.87 -20.34
C ILE A 203 12.15 4.63 -21.63
N TYR A 204 11.51 5.80 -21.53
CA TYR A 204 11.24 6.65 -22.68
C TYR A 204 12.52 7.13 -23.36
N ASN A 205 13.56 7.46 -22.58
CA ASN A 205 14.83 7.89 -23.15
C ASN A 205 15.48 6.82 -24.04
N ILE A 206 15.31 5.54 -23.69
CA ILE A 206 15.82 4.43 -24.49
C ILE A 206 14.89 4.11 -25.66
N ALA A 207 13.59 3.98 -25.39
CA ALA A 207 12.64 3.46 -26.38
C ALA A 207 12.18 4.50 -27.41
N LYS A 208 12.19 5.79 -27.03
CA LYS A 208 11.67 6.93 -27.82
C LYS A 208 10.26 6.69 -28.38
N LYS A 209 9.41 6.02 -27.61
CA LYS A 209 8.02 5.67 -27.95
C LYS A 209 7.08 6.01 -26.79
N PRO A 210 5.81 6.33 -27.06
CA PRO A 210 4.81 6.50 -26.01
C PRO A 210 4.72 5.28 -25.07
N LEU A 211 4.43 5.54 -23.81
CA LEU A 211 4.38 4.50 -22.76
C LEU A 211 2.94 4.06 -22.48
N SER A 212 2.75 2.77 -22.27
CA SER A 212 1.50 2.18 -21.75
C SER A 212 1.79 1.46 -20.44
N LEU A 213 0.98 1.71 -19.41
CA LEU A 213 1.12 1.07 -18.11
C LEU A 213 -0.02 0.06 -17.89
N ILE A 214 0.33 -1.14 -17.44
CA ILE A 214 -0.62 -2.15 -16.99
C ILE A 214 -0.33 -2.42 -15.52
N GLU A 215 -1.31 -2.14 -14.66
CA GLU A 215 -1.23 -2.40 -13.23
C GLU A 215 -2.23 -3.50 -12.85
N ILE A 216 -1.72 -4.61 -12.34
CA ILE A 216 -2.56 -5.71 -11.86
C ILE A 216 -3.07 -5.36 -10.47
N GLY A 217 -4.38 -5.24 -10.31
CA GLY A 217 -4.99 -4.88 -9.03
C GLY A 217 -4.89 -3.38 -8.72
N THR A 218 -5.12 -2.52 -9.72
CA THR A 218 -4.95 -1.05 -9.64
C THR A 218 -5.84 -0.32 -8.62
N SER A 219 -6.77 -1.00 -7.95
CA SER A 219 -7.73 -0.38 -7.03
C SER A 219 -8.45 0.79 -7.72
N ALA A 220 -8.32 2.01 -7.21
CA ALA A 220 -8.89 3.23 -7.80
C ALA A 220 -8.16 3.76 -9.06
N GLY A 221 -7.10 3.12 -9.56
CA GLY A 221 -6.44 3.55 -10.79
C GLY A 221 -5.40 4.66 -10.63
N LEU A 222 -5.12 5.15 -9.41
CA LEU A 222 -4.35 6.40 -9.25
C LEU A 222 -2.91 6.30 -9.77
N GLN A 223 -2.28 5.13 -9.73
CA GLN A 223 -0.93 4.96 -10.29
C GLN A 223 -0.92 4.90 -11.83
N LEU A 224 -2.07 4.62 -12.46
CA LEU A 224 -2.22 4.68 -13.92
C LEU A 224 -2.21 6.12 -14.43
N ALA A 225 -2.55 7.09 -13.58
CA ALA A 225 -2.53 8.52 -13.89
C ALA A 225 -1.15 9.17 -13.63
N TRP A 226 -0.06 8.39 -13.67
CA TRP A 226 1.30 8.86 -13.39
C TRP A 226 1.71 10.06 -14.26
N ASP A 227 1.20 10.18 -15.48
CA ASP A 227 1.50 11.29 -16.41
C ASP A 227 0.74 12.57 -16.05
N LYS A 228 -0.30 12.48 -15.20
CA LYS A 228 -1.17 13.59 -14.81
C LYS A 228 -0.66 14.36 -13.60
N TYR A 229 0.29 13.82 -12.83
CA TYR A 229 0.82 14.45 -11.62
C TYR A 229 1.98 15.41 -11.90
N ARG A 230 2.21 16.32 -10.96
CA ARG A 230 3.44 17.12 -10.87
C ARG A 230 4.37 16.49 -9.85
N TYR A 231 5.66 16.51 -10.12
CA TYR A 231 6.70 15.93 -9.27
C TYR A 231 7.68 17.00 -8.83
N ASP A 232 8.04 16.99 -7.56
CA ASP A 232 9.07 17.85 -6.99
C ASP A 232 10.07 16.96 -6.24
N TYR A 233 11.34 17.01 -6.65
CA TYR A 233 12.43 16.23 -6.06
C TYR A 233 13.38 17.08 -5.21
N GLY A 234 13.03 18.35 -4.91
CA GLY A 234 13.90 19.30 -4.21
C GLY A 234 15.02 19.88 -5.09
N LEU A 235 14.93 19.76 -6.41
CA LEU A 235 15.98 20.17 -7.37
C LEU A 235 15.74 21.58 -7.97
N HIS A 236 15.08 22.48 -7.24
CA HIS A 236 14.70 23.84 -7.66
C HIS A 236 13.70 23.93 -8.84
N GLU A 237 13.34 22.83 -9.48
CA GLU A 237 12.34 22.76 -10.55
C GLU A 237 11.34 21.62 -10.29
N THR A 238 10.18 21.71 -10.98
CA THR A 238 9.15 20.65 -10.94
C THR A 238 9.05 19.95 -12.29
N TYR A 239 8.68 18.67 -12.26
CA TYR A 239 8.61 17.80 -13.43
C TYR A 239 7.18 17.28 -13.66
N GLY A 240 6.93 16.73 -14.84
CA GLY A 240 5.66 16.06 -15.17
C GLY A 240 4.63 17.03 -15.72
N ASN A 241 3.42 17.02 -15.17
CA ASN A 241 2.31 17.90 -15.61
C ASN A 241 2.36 19.27 -14.89
N PRO A 242 2.68 20.37 -15.59
CA PRO A 242 2.78 21.69 -14.99
C PRO A 242 1.43 22.33 -14.62
N HIS A 243 0.31 21.65 -14.88
CA HIS A 243 -1.04 22.11 -14.52
C HIS A 243 -1.70 21.24 -13.44
N SER A 244 -1.00 20.22 -12.91
CA SER A 244 -1.55 19.39 -11.83
C SER A 244 -1.61 20.16 -10.51
N ASN A 245 -2.77 20.09 -9.84
CA ASN A 245 -2.92 20.53 -8.45
C ASN A 245 -2.35 19.52 -7.44
N VAL A 246 -2.12 18.29 -7.88
CA VAL A 246 -1.46 17.25 -7.06
C VAL A 246 0.03 17.30 -7.34
N VAL A 247 0.80 17.68 -6.32
CA VAL A 247 2.26 17.71 -6.33
C VAL A 247 2.77 16.58 -5.45
N ILE A 248 3.54 15.67 -6.05
CA ILE A 248 4.20 14.57 -5.36
C ILE A 248 5.61 15.02 -5.02
N THR A 249 5.85 15.28 -3.74
CA THR A 249 7.16 15.68 -3.23
C THR A 249 7.97 14.45 -2.79
N SER A 250 9.26 14.45 -3.11
CA SER A 250 10.23 13.45 -2.67
C SER A 250 11.60 14.08 -2.53
N GLU A 251 12.45 13.48 -1.71
CA GLU A 251 13.87 13.81 -1.65
C GLU A 251 14.66 12.74 -2.41
N ILE A 252 15.75 13.15 -3.07
CA ILE A 252 16.71 12.21 -3.64
C ILE A 252 17.78 11.94 -2.59
N CYS A 253 17.87 10.69 -2.15
CA CYS A 253 18.91 10.25 -1.23
C CYS A 253 20.07 9.64 -2.02
N GLY A 254 21.29 10.15 -1.79
CA GLY A 254 22.52 9.70 -2.44
C GLY A 254 23.05 10.68 -3.50
N GLU A 255 24.25 10.40 -4.01
CA GLU A 255 24.96 11.32 -4.92
C GLU A 255 24.43 11.29 -6.37
N ARG A 256 23.74 10.22 -6.75
CA ARG A 256 23.32 9.99 -8.13
C ARG A 256 21.92 10.55 -8.39
N LEU A 257 21.86 11.57 -9.23
CA LEU A 257 20.59 12.10 -9.71
C LEU A 257 19.92 11.14 -10.71
N PRO A 258 18.61 10.89 -10.57
CA PRO A 258 17.86 10.13 -11.56
C PRO A 258 17.69 10.95 -12.85
N PHE A 259 17.49 10.28 -13.97
CA PHE A 259 17.12 10.93 -15.22
C PHE A 259 15.66 11.39 -15.17
N LEU A 260 15.43 12.70 -15.22
CA LEU A 260 14.11 13.33 -15.13
C LEU A 260 13.84 14.14 -16.39
N LEU A 261 12.64 14.00 -16.96
CA LEU A 261 12.17 14.84 -18.05
C LEU A 261 11.33 15.99 -17.47
N PRO A 262 11.50 17.23 -17.98
CA PRO A 262 10.67 18.37 -17.55
C PRO A 262 9.17 18.13 -17.76
N LYS A 263 8.81 17.40 -18.81
CA LYS A 263 7.44 16.98 -19.12
C LYS A 263 7.33 15.46 -19.07
N SER A 264 6.18 14.97 -18.62
CA SER A 264 5.88 13.53 -18.61
C SER A 264 6.12 12.92 -20.00
N PRO A 265 6.75 11.73 -20.10
CA PRO A 265 6.72 10.96 -21.33
C PRO A 265 5.29 10.85 -21.89
N PRO A 266 5.09 10.88 -23.21
CA PRO A 266 3.76 10.76 -23.79
C PRO A 266 3.14 9.42 -23.38
N ALA A 267 2.03 9.48 -22.65
CA ALA A 267 1.20 8.32 -22.39
C ALA A 267 0.48 7.92 -23.69
N TYR A 268 0.34 6.62 -23.92
CA TYR A 268 -0.40 6.12 -25.06
C TYR A 268 -1.90 6.22 -24.79
N ASP A 269 -2.57 7.17 -25.45
CA ASP A 269 -4.02 7.33 -25.39
C ASP A 269 -4.70 6.22 -26.21
N SER A 270 -5.09 5.13 -25.55
CA SER A 270 -6.00 4.16 -26.14
C SER A 270 -6.98 3.61 -25.09
N PRO A 271 -8.29 3.52 -25.41
CA PRO A 271 -9.29 2.97 -24.50
C PRO A 271 -9.07 1.47 -24.20
N ILE A 272 -8.27 0.77 -25.00
CA ILE A 272 -7.75 -0.56 -24.74
C ILE A 272 -6.29 -0.54 -25.21
N GLY A 273 -5.36 -0.26 -24.29
CA GLY A 273 -3.94 -0.04 -24.57
C GLY A 273 -3.36 -0.97 -25.64
N LYS A 274 -2.84 -0.40 -26.75
CA LYS A 274 -1.87 -1.15 -27.55
C LYS A 274 -0.62 -1.31 -26.70
N ILE A 275 -0.43 -2.55 -26.28
CA ILE A 275 0.63 -2.99 -25.40
C ILE A 275 1.97 -2.85 -26.13
N THR A 276 2.78 -1.84 -25.77
CA THR A 276 4.22 -1.96 -25.96
C THR A 276 4.78 -2.57 -24.68
N VAL A 277 4.90 -3.90 -24.64
CA VAL A 277 5.70 -4.56 -23.60
C VAL A 277 7.14 -4.17 -23.89
N ILE A 278 7.65 -3.16 -23.20
CA ILE A 278 9.09 -3.01 -23.07
C ILE A 278 9.49 -4.10 -22.08
N ALA A 279 9.82 -5.27 -22.63
CA ALA A 279 10.52 -6.30 -21.88
C ALA A 279 11.92 -5.74 -21.58
N VAL A 280 12.01 -4.86 -20.58
CA VAL A 280 13.29 -4.60 -19.93
C VAL A 280 13.65 -5.96 -19.34
N PRO A 281 14.77 -6.59 -19.74
CA PRO A 281 15.19 -7.84 -19.14
C PRO A 281 15.11 -7.66 -17.62
N PHE A 282 14.44 -8.58 -16.92
CA PHE A 282 14.31 -8.54 -15.46
C PHE A 282 15.64 -8.22 -14.74
N PRO A 283 16.82 -8.66 -15.23
CA PRO A 283 18.11 -8.23 -14.70
C PRO A 283 18.34 -6.70 -14.75
N LEU A 284 17.92 -5.98 -15.79
CA LEU A 284 18.17 -4.55 -15.97
C LEU A 284 17.29 -3.67 -15.08
N LEU A 285 15.99 -3.99 -14.94
CA LEU A 285 15.09 -3.26 -14.05
C LEU A 285 15.44 -3.54 -12.57
N PHE A 286 15.77 -4.80 -12.25
CA PHE A 286 16.24 -5.17 -10.92
C PHE A 286 17.61 -4.53 -10.62
N THR A 287 18.55 -4.51 -11.57
CA THR A 287 19.87 -3.85 -11.37
C THR A 287 19.72 -2.34 -11.22
N PHE A 288 18.80 -1.70 -11.96
CA PHE A 288 18.54 -0.26 -11.83
C PHE A 288 17.91 0.09 -10.47
N LEU A 289 16.87 -0.64 -10.05
CA LEU A 289 16.25 -0.46 -8.73
C LEU A 289 17.21 -0.85 -7.60
N TRP A 290 18.04 -1.88 -7.78
CA TRP A 290 19.07 -2.28 -6.82
C TRP A 290 20.18 -1.24 -6.69
N HIS A 291 20.70 -0.70 -7.79
CA HIS A 291 21.70 0.38 -7.76
C HIS A 291 21.13 1.67 -7.16
N MET A 292 19.88 2.03 -7.46
CA MET A 292 19.20 3.18 -6.85
C MET A 292 19.03 3.03 -5.34
N MET A 293 18.92 1.81 -4.83
CA MET A 293 18.54 1.56 -3.44
C MET A 293 19.70 1.11 -2.55
N HIS A 294 20.77 0.48 -3.07
CA HIS A 294 21.66 -0.38 -2.26
C HIS A 294 23.19 -0.27 -2.53
N GLU A 295 23.68 0.64 -3.37
CA GLU A 295 25.12 0.92 -3.45
C GLU A 295 25.39 2.33 -2.87
N PRO A 296 26.37 2.48 -1.95
CA PRO A 296 26.74 3.76 -1.34
C PRO A 296 27.38 4.73 -2.33
#